data_AF-A0A3D2SK59-F1
#
_entry.id   AF-A0A3D2SK59-F1
#
_cell.length_a   1.000
_cell.length_b   1.000
_cell.length_c   1.000
_cell.angle_alpha   90.00
_cell.angle_beta   90.00
_cell.angle_gamma   90.00
#
_symmetry.space_group_name_H-M   'P 1'
#
loop_
_entity.id
_entity.type
_entity.pdbx_description
1 polymer ?
#
loop_
_entity_poly.entity_id
_entity_poly.type
_entity_poly.pdbx_seq_one_letter_code
_entity_poly.pdbx_strand_id
1 'polypeptide(L)'
;MAEDNKLSDVATDTAQLIQQAGEKTTKSVIQHTEKYHDAYTAIDKIVDSFWERVPYLCIALAVFLIFWLLTKVFKFFIAKTLSNRSYTRQNLVLVLNRVGSVLIMFVGFLIALVIAIPGFTPSQLVSALGIGSVAIGFAFKDIFQNLLSGVLILLGEPFRIGDDIIVNGMEGTVEDIQIRAT
;
A
#
# COMPACT_ATOMS: atom_id res chain seq x y z
N MET A 1 -32.98 31.03 74.89
CA MET A 1 -33.55 30.18 73.82
C MET A 1 -32.87 30.36 72.46
N ALA A 2 -31.96 31.32 72.24
CA ALA A 2 -31.31 31.55 70.94
C ALA A 2 -29.96 30.81 70.74
N GLU A 3 -29.37 30.28 71.81
CA GLU A 3 -28.02 29.66 71.78
C GLU A 3 -28.06 28.16 71.47
N ASP A 4 -29.10 27.47 71.94
CA ASP A 4 -29.35 26.03 71.70
C ASP A 4 -29.62 25.73 70.21
N ASN A 5 -30.27 26.67 69.50
CA ASN A 5 -30.53 26.56 68.07
C ASN A 5 -29.23 26.62 67.24
N LYS A 6 -28.23 27.41 67.67
CA LYS A 6 -26.94 27.52 66.96
C LYS A 6 -26.10 26.25 67.10
N LEU A 7 -26.18 25.57 68.25
CA LEU A 7 -25.44 24.33 68.49
C LEU A 7 -26.01 23.18 67.65
N SER A 8 -27.34 23.10 67.50
CA SER A 8 -28.01 22.14 66.63
C SER A 8 -27.67 22.36 65.15
N ASP A 9 -27.60 23.61 64.72
CA ASP A 9 -27.27 23.98 63.34
C ASP A 9 -25.82 23.59 62.99
N VAL A 10 -24.87 23.90 63.89
CA VAL A 10 -23.46 23.49 63.73
C VAL A 10 -23.30 21.97 63.79
N ALA A 11 -24.06 21.27 64.64
CA ALA A 11 -24.05 19.80 64.68
C ALA A 11 -24.57 19.19 63.36
N THR A 12 -25.59 19.82 62.76
CA THR A 12 -26.16 19.38 61.48
C THR A 12 -25.21 19.67 60.31
N ASP A 13 -24.61 20.85 60.27
CA ASP A 13 -23.61 21.23 59.27
C ASP A 13 -22.36 20.35 59.35
N THR A 14 -21.86 20.08 60.56
CA THR A 14 -20.69 19.21 60.74
C THR A 14 -21.00 17.76 60.35
N ALA A 15 -22.20 17.25 60.65
CA ALA A 15 -22.63 15.94 60.18
C ALA A 15 -22.71 15.87 58.64
N GLN A 16 -23.24 16.90 57.99
CA GLN A 16 -23.30 16.99 56.53
C GLN A 16 -21.90 17.10 55.90
N LEU A 17 -20.98 17.87 56.49
CA LEU A 17 -19.61 17.99 56.00
C LEU A 17 -18.84 16.68 56.14
N ILE A 18 -19.03 15.93 57.23
CA ILE A 18 -18.42 14.60 57.41
C ILE A 18 -18.97 13.62 56.38
N GLN A 19 -20.28 13.65 56.11
CA GLN A 19 -20.90 12.79 55.09
C GLN A 19 -20.41 13.14 53.67
N GLN A 20 -20.32 14.42 53.33
CA GLN A 20 -19.78 14.88 52.04
C GLN A 20 -18.29 14.56 51.89
N ALA A 21 -17.51 14.71 52.96
CA ALA A 21 -16.10 14.33 52.97
C ALA A 21 -15.95 12.82 52.79
N GLY A 22 -16.76 12.01 53.49
CA GLY A 22 -16.79 10.56 53.34
C GLY A 22 -17.15 10.10 51.92
N GLU A 23 -18.14 10.72 51.28
CA GLU A 23 -18.51 10.44 49.89
C GLU A 23 -17.42 10.84 48.89
N LYS A 24 -16.78 12.01 49.07
CA LYS A 24 -15.68 12.45 48.21
C LYS A 24 -14.44 11.57 48.36
N THR A 25 -14.09 11.17 49.59
CA THR A 25 -12.99 10.24 49.85
C THR A 25 -13.29 8.87 49.24
N THR A 26 -14.50 8.36 49.40
CA THR A 26 -14.92 7.07 48.80
C THR A 26 -14.85 7.12 47.27
N LYS A 27 -15.37 8.17 46.63
CA LYS A 27 -15.27 8.36 45.17
C LYS A 27 -13.82 8.47 44.69
N SER A 28 -12.96 9.19 45.43
CA SER A 28 -11.56 9.37 45.05
C SER A 28 -10.72 8.09 45.13
N VAL A 29 -11.01 7.21 46.11
CA VAL A 29 -10.32 5.93 46.29
C VAL A 29 -10.81 4.90 45.26
N ILE A 30 -12.09 4.87 44.94
CA ILE A 30 -12.65 4.02 43.87
C ILE A 30 -12.08 4.41 42.51
N GLN A 31 -12.05 5.72 42.18
CA GLN A 31 -11.46 6.21 40.92
C GLN A 31 -9.96 5.93 40.81
N HIS A 32 -9.20 6.00 41.91
CA HIS A 32 -7.80 5.59 41.90
C HIS A 32 -7.64 4.09 41.73
N THR A 33 -8.54 3.27 42.25
CA THR A 33 -8.49 1.80 42.15
C THR A 33 -8.87 1.32 40.73
N GLU A 34 -9.84 1.96 40.08
CA GLU A 34 -10.25 1.66 38.68
C GLU A 34 -9.15 2.03 37.67
N LYS A 35 -8.45 3.15 37.86
CA LYS A 35 -7.40 3.60 36.95
C LYS A 35 -6.23 2.62 36.80
N TYR A 36 -5.89 1.88 37.86
CA TYR A 36 -4.86 0.83 37.77
C TYR A 36 -5.40 -0.45 37.14
N HIS A 37 -6.64 -0.83 37.44
CA HIS A 37 -7.27 -2.02 36.84
C HIS A 37 -7.47 -1.87 35.32
N ASP A 38 -7.85 -0.67 34.85
CA ASP A 38 -8.00 -0.37 33.43
C ASP A 38 -6.64 -0.33 32.70
N ALA A 39 -5.59 0.13 33.38
CA ALA A 39 -4.24 0.16 32.81
C ALA A 39 -3.67 -1.26 32.60
N TYR A 40 -3.84 -2.16 33.57
CA TYR A 40 -3.39 -3.56 33.43
C TYR A 40 -4.24 -4.31 32.39
N THR A 41 -5.56 -4.14 32.39
CA THR A 41 -6.42 -4.80 31.39
C THR A 41 -6.22 -4.24 29.97
N ALA A 42 -5.82 -2.97 29.81
CA ALA A 42 -5.41 -2.42 28.52
C ALA A 42 -4.07 -3.01 28.04
N ILE A 43 -3.10 -3.18 28.95
CA ILE A 43 -1.81 -3.82 28.64
C ILE A 43 -2.04 -5.27 28.23
N ASP A 44 -2.81 -6.03 28.99
CA ASP A 44 -3.10 -7.44 28.68
C ASP A 44 -3.81 -7.58 27.33
N LYS A 45 -4.81 -6.74 27.04
CA LYS A 45 -5.47 -6.73 25.73
C LYS A 45 -4.53 -6.40 24.57
N ILE A 46 -3.57 -5.49 24.75
CA ILE A 46 -2.58 -5.15 23.72
C ILE A 46 -1.60 -6.31 23.52
N VAL A 47 -1.16 -6.96 24.60
CA VAL A 47 -0.24 -8.11 24.57
C VAL A 47 -0.91 -9.33 23.92
N ASP A 48 -2.15 -9.63 24.27
CA ASP A 48 -2.91 -10.73 23.67
C ASP A 48 -3.16 -10.48 22.19
N SER A 49 -3.59 -9.27 21.82
CA SER A 49 -3.76 -8.86 20.42
C SER A 49 -2.45 -8.88 19.64
N PHE A 50 -1.31 -8.65 20.30
CA PHE A 50 0.00 -8.71 19.68
C PHE A 50 0.39 -10.16 19.39
N TRP A 51 0.21 -11.06 20.35
CA TRP A 51 0.48 -12.48 20.18
C TRP A 51 -0.34 -13.13 19.07
N GLU A 52 -1.60 -12.71 18.90
CA GLU A 52 -2.43 -13.17 17.79
C GLU A 52 -1.92 -12.70 16.42
N ARG A 53 -1.21 -11.57 16.34
CA ARG A 53 -0.67 -11.00 15.09
C ARG A 53 0.70 -11.53 14.70
N VAL A 54 1.50 -12.01 15.66
CA VAL A 54 2.82 -12.62 15.44
C VAL A 54 2.82 -13.69 14.33
N PRO A 55 1.91 -14.69 14.32
CA PRO A 55 1.95 -15.73 13.28
C PRO A 55 1.70 -15.17 11.87
N TYR A 56 0.79 -14.19 11.73
CA TYR A 56 0.52 -13.53 10.45
C TYR A 56 1.75 -12.77 9.93
N LEU A 57 2.46 -12.07 10.82
CA LEU A 57 3.72 -11.40 10.48
C LEU A 57 4.80 -12.39 10.05
N CYS A 58 4.93 -13.55 10.72
CA CYS A 58 5.86 -14.60 10.32
C CYS A 58 5.55 -15.13 8.91
N ILE A 59 4.27 -15.40 8.60
CA ILE A 59 3.85 -15.86 7.28
C ILE A 59 4.11 -14.77 6.23
N ALA A 60 3.74 -13.52 6.51
CA ALA A 60 3.99 -12.40 5.61
C ALA A 60 5.48 -12.22 5.29
N LEU A 61 6.35 -12.34 6.30
CA LEU A 61 7.81 -12.32 6.12
C LEU A 61 8.30 -13.50 5.28
N ALA A 62 7.76 -14.70 5.49
CA ALA A 62 8.10 -15.87 4.68
C ALA A 62 7.70 -15.67 3.21
N VAL A 63 6.49 -15.15 2.95
CA VAL A 63 6.05 -14.81 1.58
C VAL A 63 6.94 -13.74 0.96
N PHE A 64 7.25 -12.68 1.70
CA PHE A 64 8.14 -11.63 1.22
C PHE A 64 9.54 -12.19 0.87
N LEU A 65 10.06 -13.11 1.68
CA LEU A 65 11.33 -13.79 1.42
C LEU A 65 11.29 -14.63 0.14
N ILE A 66 10.18 -15.30 -0.13
CA ILE A 66 9.96 -16.06 -1.38
C ILE A 66 10.00 -15.12 -2.59
N PHE A 67 9.31 -13.98 -2.54
CA PHE A 67 9.34 -13.00 -3.62
C PHE A 67 10.71 -12.34 -3.81
N TRP A 68 11.44 -12.12 -2.72
CA TRP A 68 12.82 -11.65 -2.78
C TRP A 68 13.74 -12.67 -3.48
N LEU A 69 13.58 -13.96 -3.17
CA LEU A 69 14.31 -15.02 -3.85
C LEU A 69 13.91 -15.11 -5.33
N LEU A 70 12.62 -15.01 -5.64
CA LEU A 70 12.10 -14.99 -7.00
C LEU A 70 12.70 -13.83 -7.80
N THR A 71 12.88 -12.65 -7.18
CA THR A 71 13.55 -11.51 -7.80
C THR A 71 15.01 -11.83 -8.15
N LYS A 72 15.73 -12.56 -7.30
CA LYS A 72 17.11 -13.00 -7.62
C LYS A 72 17.14 -14.03 -8.75
N VAL A 73 16.21 -14.98 -8.74
CA VAL A 73 16.10 -15.98 -9.82
C VAL A 73 15.77 -15.29 -11.15
N PHE A 74 14.82 -14.35 -11.16
CA PHE A 74 14.47 -13.55 -12.33
C PHE A 74 15.67 -12.77 -12.88
N LYS A 75 16.42 -12.07 -11.99
CA LYS A 75 17.67 -11.37 -12.34
C LYS A 75 18.67 -12.30 -13.02
N PHE A 76 18.84 -13.50 -12.48
CA PHE A 76 19.75 -14.51 -13.00
C PHE A 76 19.32 -15.03 -14.37
N PHE A 77 18.03 -15.35 -14.54
CA PHE A 77 17.49 -15.81 -15.82
C PHE A 77 17.63 -14.75 -16.91
N ILE A 78 17.28 -13.49 -16.63
CA ILE A 78 17.42 -12.40 -17.61
C ILE A 78 18.88 -12.20 -18.00
N ALA A 79 19.79 -12.17 -17.02
CA ALA A 79 21.21 -12.02 -17.29
C ALA A 79 21.74 -13.19 -18.14
N LYS A 80 21.36 -14.43 -17.81
CA LYS A 80 21.81 -15.64 -18.52
C LYS A 80 21.29 -15.68 -19.96
N THR A 81 19.99 -15.49 -20.15
CA THR A 81 19.33 -15.61 -21.46
C THR A 81 19.78 -14.54 -22.45
N LEU A 82 20.10 -13.32 -21.99
CA LEU A 82 20.49 -12.22 -22.88
C LEU A 82 22.01 -11.98 -22.94
N SER A 83 22.82 -12.57 -22.05
CA SER A 83 24.29 -12.48 -22.14
C SER A 83 24.87 -13.09 -23.41
N ASN A 84 24.15 -14.02 -24.04
CA ASN A 84 24.62 -14.73 -25.25
C ASN A 84 24.37 -13.96 -26.56
N ARG A 85 23.81 -12.74 -26.52
CA ARG A 85 23.35 -12.01 -27.72
C ARG A 85 23.77 -10.54 -27.68
N SER A 86 24.89 -10.23 -28.36
CA SER A 86 25.44 -8.92 -28.78
C SER A 86 25.33 -7.70 -27.82
N TYR A 87 26.44 -6.99 -27.65
CA TYR A 87 26.62 -5.80 -26.80
C TYR A 87 25.52 -4.72 -26.94
N THR A 88 24.88 -4.58 -28.10
CA THR A 88 23.82 -3.60 -28.37
C THR A 88 22.57 -3.75 -27.48
N ARG A 89 22.34 -4.91 -26.85
CA ARG A 89 21.16 -5.15 -26.01
C ARG A 89 21.37 -4.94 -24.51
N GLN A 90 22.56 -4.56 -24.05
CA GLN A 90 22.84 -4.40 -22.62
C GLN A 90 21.93 -3.38 -21.92
N ASN A 91 21.65 -2.24 -22.54
CA ASN A 91 20.75 -1.23 -21.96
C ASN A 91 19.32 -1.75 -21.81
N LEU A 92 18.82 -2.50 -22.79
CA LEU A 92 17.50 -3.10 -22.72
C LEU A 92 17.43 -4.16 -21.61
N VAL A 93 18.48 -4.97 -21.45
CA VAL A 93 18.60 -5.95 -20.36
C VAL A 93 18.56 -5.27 -19.00
N LEU A 94 19.31 -4.17 -18.83
CA LEU A 94 19.36 -3.40 -17.60
C LEU A 94 17.98 -2.84 -17.23
N VAL A 95 17.29 -2.22 -18.19
CA VAL A 95 15.94 -1.66 -17.98
C VAL A 95 14.95 -2.78 -17.66
N LEU A 96 14.92 -3.85 -18.44
CA LEU A 96 13.98 -4.96 -18.24
C LEU A 96 14.19 -5.65 -16.89
N ASN A 97 15.46 -5.86 -16.51
CA ASN A 97 15.80 -6.43 -15.23
C ASN A 97 15.38 -5.51 -14.08
N ARG A 98 15.63 -4.20 -14.22
CA ARG A 98 15.27 -3.22 -13.18
C ARG A 98 13.75 -3.10 -13.02
N VAL A 99 13.02 -2.90 -14.12
CA VAL A 99 11.56 -2.78 -14.11
C VAL A 99 10.93 -4.09 -13.62
N GLY A 100 11.32 -5.24 -14.17
CA GLY A 100 10.77 -6.53 -13.76
C GLY A 100 11.06 -6.87 -12.31
N SER A 101 12.27 -6.59 -11.82
CA SER A 101 12.61 -6.81 -10.40
C SER A 101 11.80 -5.93 -9.46
N VAL A 102 11.60 -4.65 -9.82
CA VAL A 102 10.77 -3.73 -9.04
C VAL A 102 9.32 -4.20 -9.02
N LEU A 103 8.78 -4.64 -10.16
CA LEU A 103 7.41 -5.16 -10.24
C LEU A 103 7.21 -6.43 -9.40
N ILE A 104 8.12 -7.41 -9.49
CA ILE A 104 8.04 -8.64 -8.69
C ILE A 104 8.11 -8.32 -7.19
N MET A 105 9.05 -7.47 -6.79
CA MET A 105 9.18 -7.03 -5.39
C MET A 105 7.93 -6.28 -4.92
N PHE A 106 7.41 -5.38 -5.75
CA PHE A 106 6.21 -4.60 -5.44
C PHE A 106 5.00 -5.51 -5.23
N VAL A 107 4.76 -6.47 -6.14
CA VAL A 107 3.67 -7.46 -6.00
C VAL A 107 3.87 -8.33 -4.75
N GLY A 108 5.10 -8.78 -4.48
CA GLY A 108 5.41 -9.54 -3.27
C GLY A 108 5.15 -8.77 -1.98
N PHE A 109 5.51 -7.49 -1.96
CA PHE A 109 5.22 -6.59 -0.84
C PHE A 109 3.73 -6.41 -0.63
N LEU A 110 2.95 -6.22 -1.71
CA LEU A 110 1.51 -6.08 -1.66
C LEU A 110 0.82 -7.32 -1.07
N ILE A 111 1.23 -8.51 -1.50
CA ILE A 111 0.69 -9.77 -0.97
C ILE A 111 1.07 -9.94 0.50
N ALA A 112 2.33 -9.66 0.86
CA ALA A 112 2.78 -9.72 2.24
C ALA A 112 1.99 -8.76 3.16
N LEU A 113 1.67 -7.55 2.67
CA LEU A 113 0.88 -6.56 3.42
C LEU A 113 -0.54 -7.06 3.73
N VAL A 114 -1.19 -7.70 2.76
CA VAL A 114 -2.53 -8.30 2.94
C VAL A 114 -2.50 -9.41 4.00
N ILE A 115 -1.44 -10.20 4.03
CA ILE A 115 -1.29 -11.28 5.01
C ILE A 115 -0.96 -10.72 6.40
N ALA A 116 -0.14 -9.66 6.48
CA ALA A 116 0.33 -9.09 7.74
C ALA A 116 -0.76 -8.37 8.54
N ILE A 117 -1.77 -7.80 7.87
CA ILE A 117 -2.80 -6.97 8.51
C ILE A 117 -4.15 -7.71 8.46
N PRO A 118 -4.60 -8.32 9.57
CA PRO A 118 -5.91 -8.96 9.62
C PRO A 118 -7.02 -7.93 9.38
N GLY A 119 -7.95 -8.24 8.48
CA GLY A 119 -9.02 -7.33 8.06
C GLY A 119 -8.68 -6.46 6.84
N PHE A 120 -7.42 -6.44 6.40
CA PHE A 120 -7.05 -5.83 5.13
C PHE A 120 -7.36 -6.79 3.99
N THR A 121 -8.28 -6.40 3.09
CA THR A 121 -8.69 -7.26 1.99
C THR A 121 -7.96 -6.90 0.69
N PRO A 122 -7.76 -7.87 -0.23
CA PRO A 122 -7.25 -7.57 -1.57
C PRO A 122 -8.07 -6.51 -2.30
N SER A 123 -9.38 -6.45 -2.05
CA SER A 123 -10.28 -5.45 -2.63
C SER A 123 -9.88 -4.03 -2.23
N GLN A 124 -9.65 -3.78 -0.93
CA GLN A 124 -9.21 -2.47 -0.44
C GLN A 124 -7.87 -2.05 -1.04
N LEU A 125 -6.96 -3.01 -1.23
CA LEU A 125 -5.68 -2.74 -1.88
C LEU A 125 -5.88 -2.31 -3.34
N VAL A 126 -6.71 -3.02 -4.10
CA VAL A 126 -7.03 -2.67 -5.48
C VAL A 126 -7.72 -1.30 -5.55
N SER A 127 -8.63 -1.00 -4.60
CA SER A 127 -9.24 0.33 -4.50
C SER A 127 -8.21 1.43 -4.26
N ALA A 128 -7.23 1.20 -3.38
CA ALA A 128 -6.15 2.14 -3.12
C ALA A 128 -5.21 2.34 -4.33
N LEU A 129 -4.90 1.26 -5.05
CA LEU A 129 -4.08 1.31 -6.27
C LEU A 129 -4.82 1.91 -7.46
N GLY A 130 -6.15 1.89 -7.47
CA GLY A 130 -6.98 2.30 -8.61
C GLY A 130 -6.63 3.69 -9.15
N ILE A 131 -6.51 4.68 -8.28
CA ILE A 131 -6.16 6.06 -8.67
C ILE A 131 -4.73 6.11 -9.23
N GLY A 132 -3.79 5.40 -8.60
CA GLY A 132 -2.39 5.32 -9.05
C GLY A 132 -2.25 4.67 -10.42
N SER A 133 -3.00 3.61 -10.67
CA SER A 133 -3.04 2.90 -11.96
C SER A 133 -3.54 3.79 -13.10
N VAL A 134 -4.52 4.65 -12.84
CA VAL A 134 -5.05 5.61 -13.85
C VAL A 134 -3.98 6.65 -14.22
N ALA A 135 -3.29 7.23 -13.23
CA ALA A 135 -2.23 8.20 -13.48
C ALA A 135 -1.08 7.59 -14.30
N ILE A 136 -0.67 6.36 -13.97
CA ILE A 136 0.31 5.60 -14.75
C ILE A 136 -0.20 5.35 -16.16
N GLY A 137 -1.47 4.93 -16.32
CA GLY A 137 -2.09 4.71 -17.63
C GLY A 137 -2.06 5.95 -18.53
N PHE A 138 -2.34 7.13 -17.98
CA PHE A 138 -2.21 8.39 -18.72
C PHE A 138 -0.77 8.68 -19.15
N ALA A 139 0.22 8.41 -18.30
CA ALA A 139 1.63 8.60 -18.64
C ALA A 139 2.09 7.67 -19.78
N PHE A 140 1.49 6.48 -19.91
CA PHE A 140 1.79 5.53 -20.98
C PHE A 140 0.91 5.69 -22.24
N LYS A 141 -0.07 6.60 -22.22
CA LYS A 141 -1.05 6.78 -23.31
C LYS A 141 -0.38 6.95 -24.67
N ASP A 142 0.60 7.83 -24.77
CA ASP A 142 1.26 8.14 -26.05
C ASP A 142 2.07 6.95 -26.58
N ILE A 143 2.76 6.23 -25.69
CA ILE A 143 3.50 5.01 -26.03
C ILE A 143 2.55 3.96 -26.60
N PHE A 144 1.40 3.77 -25.95
CA PHE A 144 0.41 2.79 -26.36
C PHE A 144 -0.24 3.17 -27.69
N GLN A 145 -0.55 4.45 -27.90
CA GLN A 145 -1.08 4.97 -29.16
C GLN A 145 -0.12 4.72 -30.32
N ASN A 146 1.17 5.03 -30.14
CA ASN A 146 2.19 4.81 -31.18
C ASN A 146 2.39 3.31 -31.49
N LEU A 147 2.37 2.45 -30.47
CA LEU A 147 2.45 1.00 -30.66
C LEU A 147 1.25 0.48 -31.46
N LEU A 148 0.03 0.91 -31.11
CA LEU A 148 -1.19 0.48 -31.78
C LEU A 148 -1.23 0.97 -33.22
N SER A 149 -0.83 2.21 -33.49
CA SER A 149 -0.70 2.73 -34.86
C SER A 149 0.25 1.88 -35.70
N GLY A 150 1.42 1.51 -35.15
CA GLY A 150 2.36 0.62 -35.85
C GLY A 150 1.77 -0.76 -36.14
N VAL A 151 1.08 -1.38 -35.17
CA VAL A 151 0.42 -2.69 -35.36
C VAL A 151 -0.71 -2.60 -36.40
N LEU A 152 -1.52 -1.55 -36.38
CA LEU A 152 -2.62 -1.36 -37.34
C LEU A 152 -2.13 -1.10 -38.76
N ILE A 153 -1.01 -0.39 -38.94
CA ILE A 153 -0.38 -0.22 -40.26
C ILE A 153 0.08 -1.58 -40.81
N LEU A 154 0.75 -2.38 -39.99
CA LEU A 154 1.23 -3.71 -40.39
C LEU A 154 0.09 -4.68 -40.71
N LEU A 155 -1.04 -4.61 -40.00
CA LEU A 155 -2.19 -5.49 -40.22
C LEU A 155 -3.09 -5.01 -41.36
N GLY A 156 -3.20 -3.70 -41.54
CA GLY A 156 -4.11 -3.09 -42.50
C GLY A 156 -3.54 -2.96 -43.91
N GLU A 157 -2.21 -3.07 -44.08
CA GLU A 157 -1.49 -2.70 -45.32
C GLU A 157 -2.13 -1.48 -46.02
N PRO A 158 -2.35 -0.34 -45.31
CA PRO A 158 -3.15 0.75 -45.85
C PRO A 158 -2.52 1.40 -47.10
N PHE A 159 -1.22 1.15 -47.31
CA PHE A 159 -0.42 1.60 -48.44
C PHE A 159 0.56 0.49 -48.79
N ARG A 160 0.78 0.26 -50.09
CA ARG A 160 1.82 -0.64 -50.59
C ARG A 160 3.07 0.15 -50.93
N ILE A 161 4.21 -0.53 -50.93
CA ILE A 161 5.45 0.05 -51.47
C ILE A 161 5.17 0.47 -52.92
N GLY A 162 5.36 1.76 -53.22
CA GLY A 162 5.03 2.37 -54.51
C GLY A 162 3.73 3.19 -54.56
N ASP A 163 2.95 3.28 -53.48
CA ASP A 163 1.78 4.17 -53.42
C ASP A 163 2.18 5.62 -53.13
N ASP A 164 1.55 6.58 -53.83
CA ASP A 164 1.68 8.01 -53.53
C ASP A 164 0.74 8.40 -52.39
N ILE A 165 1.31 8.96 -51.32
CA ILE A 165 0.56 9.32 -50.13
C ILE A 165 0.91 10.74 -49.65
N ILE A 166 -0.05 11.37 -48.98
CA ILE A 166 0.13 12.68 -48.37
C ILE A 166 0.06 12.52 -46.85
N VAL A 167 1.16 12.83 -46.16
CA VAL A 167 1.26 12.74 -44.69
C VAL A 167 1.71 14.08 -44.14
N ASN A 168 0.95 14.65 -43.19
CA ASN A 168 1.22 15.96 -42.58
C ASN A 168 1.43 17.11 -43.60
N GLY A 169 0.78 17.04 -44.76
CA GLY A 169 0.89 18.05 -45.82
C GLY A 169 2.12 17.92 -46.74
N MET A 170 2.88 16.84 -46.62
CA MET A 170 3.97 16.50 -47.54
C MET A 170 3.56 15.32 -48.43
N GLU A 171 3.81 15.45 -49.74
CA GLU A 171 3.51 14.45 -50.77
C GLU A 171 4.76 13.64 -51.11
N GLY A 172 4.65 12.31 -51.16
CA GLY A 172 5.75 11.41 -51.52
C GLY A 172 5.31 9.96 -51.69
N THR A 173 6.17 9.17 -52.33
CA THR A 173 5.91 7.76 -52.63
C THR A 173 6.48 6.86 -51.53
N VAL A 174 5.74 5.82 -51.11
CA VAL A 174 6.18 4.88 -50.07
C VAL A 174 7.33 4.00 -50.57
N GLU A 175 8.52 4.17 -50.00
CA GLU A 175 9.73 3.41 -50.39
C GLU A 175 9.97 2.16 -49.52
N ASP A 176 9.70 2.23 -48.21
CA ASP A 176 9.86 1.10 -47.26
C ASP A 176 8.93 1.25 -46.04
N ILE A 177 8.53 0.15 -45.39
CA ILE A 177 7.64 0.13 -44.22
C ILE A 177 8.38 -0.52 -43.04
N GLN A 178 8.84 0.29 -42.07
CA GLN A 178 9.52 -0.21 -40.87
C GLN A 178 8.70 0.04 -39.59
N ILE A 179 8.77 -0.88 -38.62
CA ILE A 179 7.99 -0.89 -37.36
C ILE A 179 8.26 0.33 -36.45
N ARG A 180 9.21 1.20 -36.80
CA ARG A 180 9.61 2.37 -36.00
C ARG A 180 9.76 3.67 -36.82
N ALA A 181 9.69 3.62 -38.14
CA ALA A 181 9.80 4.79 -38.99
C ALA A 181 9.13 4.49 -40.33
N THR A 182 8.22 5.37 -40.72
CA THR A 182 7.74 5.55 -42.09
C THR A 182 8.15 6.95 -42.51
#